data_AF-A0A524H709-F1
#
_entry.id   AF-A0A524H709-F1
#
_cell.length_a   1.000
_cell.length_b   1.000
_cell.length_c   1.000
_cell.angle_alpha   90.00
_cell.angle_beta   90.00
_cell.angle_gamma   90.00
#
_symmetry.space_group_name_H-M   'P 1'
#
loop_
_entity.id
_entity.type
_entity.pdbx_description
1 polymer ?
#
loop_
_entity_poly.entity_id
_entity_poly.type
_entity_poly.pdbx_seq_one_letter_code
_entity_poly.pdbx_strand_id
1 'polypeptide(L)'
;MTIQALPCFPCPHQSACCAHGSTLSEDEAQAITARYGDERIYLTRWGEWRTRVKGGRCAFLVDNSCQLHDKPFYPLVCRGFPWTDSETGGPYEFDRTICPEFAQRPELMAINPYLGRNGGRKG
;
A
#
# COMPACT_ATOMS: atom_id res chain seq x y z
N MET A 1 -19.45 7.48 4.07
CA MET A 1 -18.96 6.76 2.88
C MET A 1 -18.59 5.35 3.33
N THR A 2 -19.21 4.33 2.75
CA THR A 2 -18.86 2.93 3.01
C THR A 2 -17.49 2.68 2.40
N ILE A 3 -16.45 2.61 3.22
CA ILE A 3 -15.13 2.14 2.80
C ILE A 3 -15.35 0.68 2.40
N GLN A 4 -15.39 0.40 1.09
CA GLN A 4 -15.38 -0.97 0.58
C GLN A 4 -14.18 -1.66 1.23
N ALA A 5 -14.40 -2.79 1.89
CA ALA A 5 -13.32 -3.57 2.49
C ALA A 5 -12.26 -3.80 1.40
N LEU A 6 -11.03 -3.35 1.66
CA LEU A 6 -9.95 -3.51 0.69
C LEU A 6 -9.77 -5.01 0.45
N PRO A 7 -9.77 -5.48 -0.81
CA PRO A 7 -9.75 -6.91 -1.10
C PRO A 7 -8.50 -7.59 -0.53
N CYS A 8 -7.43 -6.82 -0.26
CA CYS A 8 -6.16 -7.33 0.27
C CYS A 8 -6.00 -7.09 1.79
N PHE A 9 -7.11 -6.92 2.51
CA PHE A 9 -7.16 -6.68 3.96
C PHE A 9 -7.92 -7.80 4.70
N PRO A 10 -7.43 -8.31 5.86
CA PRO A 10 -6.21 -7.95 6.59
C PRO A 10 -4.96 -8.65 6.09
N CYS A 11 -4.04 -7.91 5.44
CA CYS A 11 -2.81 -8.35 4.77
C CYS A 11 -2.23 -9.72 5.20
N PRO A 12 -2.72 -10.86 4.66
CA PRO A 12 -2.10 -12.16 4.89
C PRO A 12 -1.24 -12.61 3.69
N HIS A 13 -1.14 -11.79 2.62
CA HIS A 13 -0.81 -12.31 1.28
C HIS A 13 0.22 -11.50 0.49
N GLN A 14 1.27 -10.98 1.14
CA GLN A 14 2.36 -10.27 0.43
C GLN A 14 1.92 -9.00 -0.31
N SER A 15 0.88 -8.30 0.15
CA SER A 15 0.46 -7.06 -0.51
C SER A 15 1.63 -6.07 -0.67
N ALA A 16 1.60 -5.25 -1.72
CA ALA A 16 2.74 -4.43 -2.14
C ALA A 16 3.37 -3.65 -0.97
N CYS A 17 2.54 -3.06 -0.10
CA CYS A 17 3.00 -2.33 1.07
C CYS A 17 3.64 -3.22 2.15
N CYS A 18 3.14 -4.44 2.33
CA CYS A 18 3.69 -5.42 3.27
C CYS A 18 4.99 -6.05 2.75
N ALA A 19 5.16 -6.18 1.43
CA ALA A 19 6.37 -6.74 0.81
C ALA A 19 7.47 -5.69 0.60
N HIS A 20 7.12 -4.51 0.09
CA HIS A 20 8.08 -3.49 -0.38
C HIS A 20 8.13 -2.23 0.49
N GLY A 21 7.34 -2.19 1.57
CA GLY A 21 7.15 -0.98 2.36
C GLY A 21 6.29 0.05 1.64
N SER A 22 6.12 1.21 2.27
CA SER A 22 5.31 2.32 1.77
C SER A 22 6.04 3.64 1.93
N THR A 23 5.78 4.56 1.03
CA THR A 23 6.04 5.99 1.24
C THR A 23 5.14 6.50 2.37
N LEU A 24 5.64 7.49 3.10
CA LEU A 24 4.99 8.15 4.23
C LEU A 24 4.96 9.66 3.99
N SER A 25 3.91 10.32 4.45
CA SER A 25 3.96 11.77 4.65
C SER A 25 4.87 12.12 5.83
N GLU A 26 5.24 13.41 5.95
CA GLU A 26 6.02 13.89 7.08
C GLU A 26 5.28 13.69 8.42
N ASP A 27 3.97 13.96 8.45
CA ASP A 27 3.13 13.75 9.63
C ASP A 27 3.04 12.26 10.01
N GLU A 28 2.92 11.37 9.03
CA GLU A 28 2.93 9.91 9.25
C GLU A 28 4.28 9.45 9.80
N ALA A 29 5.39 9.95 9.24
CA ALA A 29 6.74 9.64 9.69
C ALA A 29 6.99 10.11 11.13
N GLN A 30 6.56 11.33 11.48
CA GLN A 30 6.65 11.86 12.84
C GLN A 30 5.82 11.01 13.82
N ALA A 31 4.57 10.68 13.48
CA ALA A 31 3.70 9.87 14.33
C ALA A 31 4.26 8.45 14.53
N ILE A 32 4.79 7.84 13.47
CA ILE A 32 5.43 6.52 13.53
C ILE A 32 6.68 6.58 14.40
N THR A 33 7.54 7.57 14.20
CA THR A 33 8.77 7.75 15.01
C THR A 33 8.43 7.91 16.48
N ALA A 34 7.45 8.75 16.81
CA ALA A 34 7.03 9.00 18.19
C ALA A 34 6.49 7.73 18.88
N ARG A 35 5.86 6.81 18.14
CA ARG A 35 5.24 5.60 18.70
C ARG A 35 6.17 4.38 18.68
N TYR A 36 6.94 4.20 17.61
CA TYR A 36 7.65 2.96 17.31
C TYR A 36 9.17 3.11 17.20
N GLY A 37 9.70 4.35 17.26
CA GLY A 37 11.11 4.63 17.01
C GLY A 37 11.44 4.84 15.54
N ASP A 38 12.62 5.40 15.28
CA ASP A 38 13.12 5.74 13.95
C ASP A 38 13.74 4.53 13.22
N GLU A 39 13.94 3.40 13.89
CA GLU A 39 14.57 2.20 13.33
C GLU A 39 13.66 1.41 12.39
N ARG A 40 12.40 1.85 12.24
CA ARG A 40 11.38 1.26 11.37
C ARG A 40 11.04 2.09 10.15
N ILE A 41 11.55 3.32 10.07
CA ILE A 41 11.39 4.20 8.91
C ILE A 41 12.74 4.77 8.50
N TYR A 42 12.81 5.40 7.33
CA TYR A 42 14.01 6.10 6.88
C TYR A 42 13.64 7.20 5.89
N LEU A 43 14.45 8.24 5.85
CA LEU A 43 14.40 9.27 4.83
C LEU A 43 15.28 8.85 3.66
N THR A 44 14.75 8.82 2.45
CA THR A 44 15.55 8.57 1.25
C THR A 44 16.47 9.77 0.99
N ARG A 45 17.51 9.57 0.16
CA ARG A 45 18.38 10.68 -0.28
C ARG A 45 17.65 11.80 -1.05
N TRP A 46 16.42 11.54 -1.47
CA TRP A 46 15.58 12.47 -2.23
C TRP A 46 14.54 13.19 -1.36
N GLY A 47 14.56 12.96 -0.04
CA GLY A 47 13.66 13.63 0.90
C GLY A 47 12.31 12.94 1.11
N GLU A 48 12.15 11.68 0.69
CA GLU A 48 10.91 10.92 0.90
C GLU A 48 11.00 10.02 2.12
N TRP A 49 10.03 10.10 3.02
CA TRP A 49 9.94 9.16 4.13
C TRP A 49 9.39 7.82 3.66
N ARG A 50 9.98 6.73 4.13
CA ARG A 50 9.55 5.36 3.80
C ARG A 50 9.61 4.44 5.01
N THR A 51 8.68 3.49 5.10
CA THR A 51 8.82 2.36 6.01
C THR A 51 10.00 1.50 5.60
N ARG A 52 10.82 1.04 6.54
CA ARG A 52 11.92 0.13 6.26
C ARG A 52 11.42 -1.24 5.82
N VAL A 53 12.21 -1.88 4.98
CA VAL A 53 12.08 -3.30 4.62
C VAL A 53 13.23 -4.07 5.25
N LYS A 54 12.92 -5.11 6.01
CA LYS A 54 13.89 -6.03 6.63
C LYS A 54 13.54 -7.46 6.22
N GLY A 55 14.51 -8.21 5.71
CA GLY A 55 14.28 -9.59 5.25
C GLY A 55 13.26 -9.69 4.09
N GLY A 56 13.19 -8.67 3.23
CA GLY A 56 12.23 -8.63 2.12
C GLY A 56 10.78 -8.37 2.54
N ARG A 57 10.54 -7.90 3.77
CA ARG A 57 9.20 -7.54 4.28
C ARG A 57 9.23 -6.19 4.98
N CYS A 58 8.10 -5.49 4.97
CA CYS A 58 7.92 -4.24 5.71
C CYS A 58 8.15 -4.47 7.22
N ALA A 59 8.85 -3.54 7.87
CA ALA A 59 9.18 -3.60 9.29
C ALA A 59 7.95 -3.59 10.23
N PHE A 60 6.76 -3.29 9.70
CA PHE A 60 5.48 -3.30 10.42
C PHE A 60 4.64 -4.55 10.16
N LEU A 61 5.13 -5.50 9.35
CA LEU A 61 4.53 -6.82 9.19
C LEU A 61 4.95 -7.71 10.36
N VAL A 62 4.02 -7.99 11.27
CA VAL A 62 4.23 -8.85 12.44
C VAL A 62 3.09 -9.87 12.50
N ASP A 63 3.44 -11.15 12.64
CA ASP A 63 2.48 -12.26 12.64
C ASP A 63 1.53 -12.26 11.44
N ASN A 64 2.05 -11.93 10.26
CA ASN A 64 1.27 -11.73 9.02
C ASN A 64 0.13 -10.70 9.17
N SER A 65 0.34 -9.68 9.99
CA SER A 65 -0.57 -8.55 10.15
C SER A 65 0.19 -7.23 10.16
N CYS A 66 -0.46 -6.17 9.68
CA CYS A 66 0.12 -4.83 9.69
C CYS A 66 -0.17 -4.13 11.01
N GLN A 67 0.87 -3.85 11.79
CA GLN A 67 0.75 -3.16 13.09
C GLN A 67 0.24 -1.71 12.98
N LEU A 68 0.27 -1.13 11.79
CA LEU A 68 -0.20 0.23 11.54
C LEU A 68 -1.67 0.31 11.12
N HIS A 69 -2.29 -0.82 10.77
CA HIS A 69 -3.57 -0.81 10.04
C HIS A 69 -4.69 -0.06 10.76
N ASP A 70 -4.79 -0.23 12.07
CA ASP A 70 -5.82 0.38 12.91
C ASP A 70 -5.40 1.76 13.46
N LYS A 71 -4.25 2.28 13.03
CA LYS A 71 -3.70 3.53 13.56
C LYS A 71 -4.13 4.73 12.71
N PRO A 72 -4.33 5.92 13.32
CA PRO A 72 -4.73 7.12 12.58
C PRO A 72 -3.68 7.59 11.56
N PHE A 73 -2.45 7.11 11.70
CA PHE A 73 -1.30 7.33 10.81
C PHE A 73 -0.98 6.09 9.95
N TYR A 74 -1.95 5.19 9.74
CA TYR A 74 -1.81 4.13 8.73
C TYR A 74 -1.50 4.79 7.37
N PRO A 75 -0.43 4.40 6.66
CA PRO A 75 0.03 5.17 5.50
C PRO A 75 -1.05 5.34 4.44
N LEU A 76 -1.19 6.55 3.91
CA LEU A 76 -2.21 6.89 2.92
C LEU A 76 -2.16 5.97 1.69
N VAL A 77 -0.96 5.66 1.21
CA VAL A 77 -0.70 4.71 0.11
C VAL A 77 -1.33 3.35 0.41
N CYS A 78 -1.22 2.89 1.66
CA CYS A 78 -1.77 1.61 2.09
C CYS A 78 -3.29 1.63 2.27
N ARG A 79 -3.92 2.82 2.41
CA ARG A 79 -5.38 2.99 2.45
C ARG A 79 -6.02 2.96 1.06
N GLY A 80 -5.31 3.50 0.07
CA GLY A 80 -5.78 3.52 -1.32
C GLY A 80 -5.62 2.18 -2.02
N PHE A 81 -4.60 1.41 -1.64
CA PHE A 81 -4.28 0.12 -2.25
C PHE A 81 -5.42 -0.91 -2.12
N PRO A 82 -5.78 -1.68 -3.17
CA PRO A 82 -5.20 -1.70 -4.52
C PRO A 82 -6.00 -0.85 -5.53
N TRP A 83 -6.86 0.05 -5.06
CA TRP A 83 -7.80 0.78 -5.91
C TRP A 83 -7.28 2.12 -6.37
N THR A 84 -6.63 2.84 -5.47
CA THR A 84 -6.23 4.23 -5.64
C THR A 84 -4.73 4.35 -5.47
N ASP A 85 -4.11 4.96 -6.46
CA ASP A 85 -2.76 5.49 -6.34
C ASP A 85 -2.83 6.74 -5.46
N SER A 86 -2.13 6.74 -4.34
CA SER A 86 -2.19 7.83 -3.37
C SER A 86 -1.40 9.07 -3.78
N GLU A 87 -0.50 8.97 -4.74
CA GLU A 87 0.26 10.12 -5.24
C GLU A 87 -0.61 10.93 -6.22
N THR A 88 -1.39 10.24 -7.04
CA THR A 88 -2.21 10.86 -8.09
C THR A 88 -3.69 10.99 -7.72
N GLY A 89 -4.15 10.26 -6.70
CA GLY A 89 -5.58 10.09 -6.39
C GLY A 89 -6.35 9.30 -7.46
N GLY A 90 -5.67 8.83 -8.50
CA GLY A 90 -6.23 8.08 -9.62
C GLY A 90 -6.29 6.57 -9.36
N PRO A 91 -6.69 5.78 -10.36
CA PRO A 91 -6.65 4.32 -10.26
C PRO A 91 -5.23 3.83 -9.98
N TYR A 92 -5.10 2.81 -9.14
CA TYR A 92 -3.82 2.15 -8.91
C TYR A 92 -3.27 1.55 -10.21
N GLU A 93 -2.07 1.98 -10.62
CA GLU A 93 -1.51 1.67 -11.95
C GLU A 93 -0.59 0.44 -11.97
N PHE A 94 -0.21 -0.09 -10.80
CA PHE A 94 0.71 -1.22 -10.71
C PHE A 94 -0.02 -2.58 -10.74
N ASP A 95 0.76 -3.65 -10.77
CA ASP A 95 0.26 -5.02 -10.82
C ASP A 95 -0.66 -5.34 -9.63
N ARG A 96 -1.95 -5.49 -9.93
CA ARG A 96 -2.99 -5.82 -8.95
C ARG A 96 -3.05 -7.31 -8.63
N THR A 97 -2.41 -8.17 -9.43
CA THR A 97 -2.36 -9.62 -9.17
C THR A 97 -1.60 -9.98 -7.90
N ILE A 98 -0.87 -9.02 -7.31
CA ILE A 98 -0.31 -9.14 -5.97
C ILE A 98 -1.37 -9.39 -4.88
N CYS A 99 -2.65 -9.10 -5.15
CA CYS A 99 -3.75 -9.54 -4.31
C CYS A 99 -4.40 -10.79 -4.91
N PRO A 100 -4.28 -11.97 -4.26
CA PRO A 100 -4.84 -13.22 -4.78
C PRO A 100 -6.36 -13.21 -4.91
N GLU A 101 -7.04 -12.32 -4.19
CA GLU A 101 -8.48 -12.14 -4.25
C GLU A 101 -8.95 -11.71 -5.64
N PHE A 102 -8.13 -11.00 -6.43
CA PHE A 102 -8.49 -10.68 -7.83
C PHE A 102 -8.48 -11.90 -8.75
N ALA A 103 -7.66 -12.91 -8.46
CA ALA A 103 -7.70 -14.17 -9.21
C ALA A 103 -8.95 -14.99 -8.87
N GLN A 104 -9.41 -14.91 -7.62
CA GLN A 104 -10.62 -15.60 -7.15
C GLN A 104 -11.90 -14.84 -7.48
N ARG A 105 -11.82 -13.51 -7.63
CA ARG A 105 -12.93 -12.58 -7.80
C ARG A 105 -12.63 -11.54 -8.88
N PRO A 106 -12.57 -11.96 -10.17
CA PRO A 106 -12.23 -11.06 -11.27
C PRO A 106 -13.21 -9.89 -11.42
N GLU A 107 -14.44 -10.02 -10.93
CA GLU A 107 -15.43 -8.94 -10.91
C GLU A 107 -14.97 -7.72 -10.10
N LEU A 108 -14.07 -7.91 -9.13
CA LEU A 108 -13.50 -6.81 -8.35
C LEU A 108 -12.67 -5.87 -9.23
N MET A 109 -12.00 -6.38 -10.27
CA MET A 109 -11.18 -5.54 -11.16
C MET A 109 -12.00 -4.46 -11.89
N ALA A 110 -13.32 -4.63 -11.99
CA ALA A 110 -14.24 -3.69 -12.62
C ALA A 110 -14.66 -2.51 -11.72
N ILE A 111 -14.42 -2.56 -10.39
CA ILE A 111 -14.82 -1.50 -9.45
C ILE A 111 -14.01 -0.23 -9.66
N ASN A 112 -12.73 -0.37 -10.04
CA ASN A 112 -11.89 0.75 -10.46
C ASN A 112 -10.98 0.31 -11.62
N PRO A 113 -11.47 0.33 -12.88
CA PRO A 113 -10.71 -0.18 -14.00
C PRO A 113 -9.50 0.70 -14.26
N TYR A 114 -8.29 0.13 -14.17
CA TYR A 114 -7.10 0.76 -14.72
C TYR A 114 -7.27 0.82 -16.23
N LEU A 115 -7.39 2.03 -16.77
CA LEU A 115 -7.56 2.23 -18.21
C LEU A 115 -6.25 2.09 -19.00
N GLY A 116 -5.13 1.81 -18.31
CA GLY A 116 -3.83 1.73 -18.95
C GLY A 116 -3.32 3.10 -19.39
N ARG A 117 -2.05 3.42 -19.10
CA ARG A 117 -1.28 4.34 -19.95
C ARG A 117 -0.98 3.68 -21.30
N ASN A 118 -2.01 3.19 -22.01
CA ASN A 118 -1.91 2.67 -23.36
C ASN A 118 -3.28 2.69 -24.06
N GLY A 119 -3.80 3.91 -24.27
CA GLY A 119 -4.61 4.18 -25.46
C GLY A 119 -3.76 4.13 -26.74
N GLY A 120 -3.04 3.02 -26.98
CA GLY A 120 -1.99 3.04 -28.01
C GLY A 120 -1.17 1.76 -28.21
N ARG A 121 -1.77 0.58 -28.30
CA ARG A 121 -1.30 -0.44 -29.26
C ARG A 121 -2.38 -1.50 -29.49
N LYS A 122 -3.10 -1.34 -30.60
CA LYS A 122 -3.75 -2.45 -31.29
C LYS A 122 -2.65 -3.39 -31.77
N GLY A 123 -2.72 -4.64 -31.35
CA GLY A 123 -2.20 -5.79 -32.10
C GLY A 123 -3.41 -6.51 -32.68
#